data_AF-A0A9E3BV84-F1
#
_entry.id   AF-A0A9E3BV84-F1
#
_cell.length_a   1.000
_cell.length_b   1.000
_cell.length_c   1.000
_cell.angle_alpha   90.00
_cell.angle_beta   90.00
_cell.angle_gamma   90.00
#
_symmetry.space_group_name_H-M   'P 1'
#
loop_
_entity.id
_entity.type
_entity.pdbx_description
1 polymer ?
#
loop_
_entity_poly.entity_id
_entity_poly.type
_entity_poly.pdbx_seq_one_letter_code
_entity_poly.pdbx_strand_id
1 'polypeptide(L)' 'SGINVAAAIRLARELGKGHTIVTVLCDGGARYQSKLFNPAFLREKGLPVPRWL' A
#
# COMPACT_ATOMS: atom_id res chain seq x y z
N SER A 1 -1.97 -4.82 -2.81
CA SER A 1 -1.44 -5.08 -1.46
C SER A 1 -1.53 -3.91 -0.47
N GLY A 2 -1.25 -2.66 -0.84
CA GLY A 2 -1.23 -1.53 0.12
C GLY A 2 -2.51 -1.35 0.95
N ILE A 3 -3.69 -1.54 0.34
CA ILE A 3 -4.98 -1.46 1.03
C ILE A 3 -5.10 -2.52 2.14
N ASN A 4 -4.71 -3.77 1.86
CA ASN A 4 -4.76 -4.86 2.83
C ASN A 4 -3.86 -4.58 4.05
N VAL A 5 -2.66 -4.05 3.82
CA VAL A 5 -1.75 -3.65 4.90
C VAL A 5 -2.35 -2.52 5.74
N ALA A 6 -2.97 -1.52 5.09
CA ALA A 6 -3.63 -0.43 5.81
C ALA A 6 -4.80 -0.94 6.69
N ALA A 7 -5.59 -1.89 6.18
CA ALA A 7 -6.66 -2.52 6.95
C ALA A 7 -6.11 -3.36 8.12
N ALA A 8 -5.07 -4.15 7.90
CA ALA A 8 -4.42 -4.93 8.95
C ALA A 8 -3.87 -4.05 10.08
N ILE A 9 -3.27 -2.89 9.75
CA ILE A 9 -2.80 -1.91 10.74
C ILE A 9 -3.97 -1.34 11.55
N ARG A 10 -5.09 -1.00 10.89
CA ARG A 10 -6.28 -0.48 11.58
C ARG A 10 -6.85 -1.52 12.53
N LEU A 11 -7.00 -2.77 12.07
CA LEU A 11 -7.47 -3.88 12.89
C LEU A 11 -6.55 -4.15 14.09
N ALA A 12 -5.23 -4.12 13.88
CA ALA A 12 -4.27 -4.30 14.97
C ALA A 12 -4.38 -3.20 16.05
N ARG A 13 -4.74 -1.96 15.65
CA ARG A 13 -4.98 -0.86 16.60
C ARG A 13 -6.29 -1.05 17.37
N GLU A 14 -7.33 -1.54 16.71
CA GLU A 14 -8.63 -1.80 17.33
C GLU A 14 -8.59 -2.97 18.33
N LEU A 15 -7.87 -4.05 18.00
CA LEU A 15 -7.73 -5.23 18.87
C LEU A 15 -6.73 -5.02 20.02
N GLY A 16 -5.79 -4.08 19.86
CA GLY A 16 -4.73 -3.84 20.85
C GLY A 16 -3.60 -4.88 20.83
N LYS A 17 -2.63 -4.71 21.74
CA LYS A 17 -1.40 -5.51 21.80
C LYS A 17 -1.69 -6.99 22.08
N GLY A 18 -0.81 -7.87 21.62
CA GLY A 18 -0.86 -9.33 21.90
C GLY A 18 -1.53 -10.16 20.80
N HIS A 19 -2.05 -9.52 19.74
CA HIS A 19 -2.68 -10.20 18.61
C HIS A 19 -1.75 -10.31 17.41
N THR A 20 -1.82 -11.45 16.71
CA THR A 20 -1.14 -11.67 15.43
C THR A 20 -2.17 -11.54 14.30
N ILE A 21 -1.95 -10.56 13.41
CA ILE A 21 -2.82 -10.31 12.27
C ILE A 21 -2.13 -10.77 10.99
N VAL A 22 -2.84 -11.57 10.19
CA VAL A 22 -2.38 -12.04 8.88
C VAL A 22 -3.19 -11.35 7.80
N THR A 23 -2.54 -10.94 6.71
CA THR A 23 -3.20 -10.35 5.54
C THR A 23 -2.53 -10.80 4.24
N VAL A 24 -3.20 -10.61 3.12
CA VAL A 24 -2.78 -11.14 1.81
C VAL A 24 -1.99 -10.09 1.03
N LEU A 25 -0.85 -10.51 0.48
CA LEU A 25 -0.12 -9.79 -0.57
C LEU A 25 -0.48 -10.41 -1.92
N CYS A 26 -1.35 -9.73 -2.66
CA CYS A 26 -2.09 -10.33 -3.77
C CYS A 26 -1.22 -10.66 -4.99
N ASP A 27 -0.24 -9.81 -5.31
CA ASP A 27 0.62 -9.94 -6.48
C ASP A 27 1.85 -9.00 -6.43
N GLY A 28 2.68 -9.06 -7.49
CA GLY A 28 3.87 -8.23 -7.64
C GLY A 28 3.58 -6.86 -8.29
N GLY A 29 4.20 -5.81 -7.76
CA GLY A 29 3.97 -4.42 -8.20
C GLY A 29 4.40 -4.09 -9.63
N ALA A 30 5.24 -4.92 -10.26
CA ALA A 30 5.74 -4.72 -11.63
C ALA A 30 4.60 -4.54 -12.64
N ARG A 31 3.47 -5.23 -12.44
CA ARG A 31 2.28 -5.16 -13.30
C ARG A 31 1.64 -3.77 -13.38
N TYR A 32 1.92 -2.91 -12.40
CA TYR A 32 1.31 -1.59 -12.26
C TYR A 32 2.29 -0.43 -12.48
N GLN A 33 3.50 -0.70 -12.99
CA GLN A 33 4.57 0.30 -13.16
C GLN A 33 4.13 1.56 -13.91
N SER A 34 3.34 1.42 -14.98
CA SER A 34 2.91 2.54 -15.83
C SER A 34 2.01 3.56 -15.11
N LYS A 35 1.43 3.20 -13.95
CA LYS A 35 0.56 4.07 -13.15
C LYS A 35 1.04 4.21 -11.71
N LEU A 36 1.05 3.11 -10.96
CA LEU A 36 1.28 3.10 -9.51
C LEU A 36 2.72 3.51 -9.14
N PHE A 37 3.67 3.37 -10.06
CA PHE A 37 5.07 3.76 -9.89
C PHE A 37 5.52 4.77 -10.95
N ASN A 38 4.58 5.51 -11.56
CA ASN A 38 4.87 6.52 -12.56
C ASN A 38 4.74 7.92 -11.94
N PRO A 39 5.84 8.69 -11.77
CA PRO A 39 5.79 10.01 -11.16
C PRO A 39 4.86 11.00 -11.87
N ALA A 40 4.77 10.97 -13.20
CA ALA A 40 3.89 11.86 -13.95
C ALA A 40 2.41 11.55 -13.66
N PHE A 41 2.03 10.28 -13.74
CA PHE A 41 0.67 9.83 -13.41
C PHE A 41 0.29 10.15 -11.96
N LEU A 42 1.20 9.90 -11.01
CA LEU A 42 0.96 10.17 -9.59
C LEU A 42 0.78 11.67 -9.34
N ARG A 43 1.63 12.54 -9.90
CA ARG A 43 1.49 14.00 -9.77
C ARG A 43 0.19 14.52 -10.39
N GLU A 44 -0.17 14.03 -11.57
CA GLU A 44 -1.45 14.38 -12.22
C GLU A 44 -2.65 14.04 -11.33
N LYS A 45 -2.57 12.95 -10.56
CA LYS A 45 -3.61 12.54 -9.62
C LYS A 45 -3.46 13.12 -8.21
N GLY A 46 -2.48 13.99 -7.97
CA GLY A 46 -2.22 14.56 -6.64
C GLY A 46 -1.78 13.51 -5.59
N LEU A 47 -1.17 12.41 -6.03
CA LEU A 47 -0.73 11.30 -5.19
C LEU A 47 0.76 11.41 -4.83
N PRO A 48 1.19 10.85 -3.68
CA PRO A 48 2.58 10.87 -3.27
C PRO A 48 3.47 10.10 -4.27
N VAL A 49 4.61 10.70 -4.60
CA VAL A 49 5.64 10.08 -5.46
C VAL A 49 6.69 9.39 -4.60
N PRO A 50 7.07 8.14 -4.90
CA PRO A 50 8.18 7.47 -4.22
C PRO A 50 9.48 8.26 -4.32
N ARG A 51 10.19 8.47 -3.20
CA ARG A 51 11.39 9.35 -3.15
C ARG A 51 12.59 8.84 -3.96
N TRP A 52 12.59 7.58 -4.36
CA TRP A 52 13.66 6.95 -5.13
C TRP A 52 13.41 6.98 -6.65
N LEU A 53 12.32 7.62 -7.09
CA LEU A 53 11.96 7.85 -8.49
C LEU A 53 12.03 9.34 -8.81
#